data_AF-A0A2Z4UN64-F1
#
_entry.id   AF-A0A2Z4UN64-F1
#
_cell.length_a   1.000
_cell.length_b   1.000
_cell.length_c   1.000
_cell.angle_alpha   90.00
_cell.angle_beta   90.00
_cell.angle_gamma   90.00
#
_symmetry.space_group_name_H-M   'P 1'
#
loop_
_entity.id
_entity.type
_entity.pdbx_description
1 polymer ?
#
loop_
_entity_poly.entity_id
_entity_poly.type
_entity_poly.pdbx_seq_one_letter_code
_entity_poly.pdbx_strand_id
1 'polypeptide(L)' 'MELLKAIFPWGPVLFGLGFLAPLIAAIMTSIGLTAPLGLTEIQTGLIIGGTWGLIAKFGGRWI' A
#
# COMPACT_ATOMS: atom_id res chain seq x y z
N MET A 1 -3.77 12.88 -22.55
CA MET A 1 -4.79 11.84 -22.31
C MET A 1 -4.18 10.43 -22.18
N GLU A 2 -3.13 10.11 -22.95
CA GLU A 2 -2.47 8.78 -22.92
C GLU A 2 -1.82 8.43 -21.57
N LEU A 3 -1.22 9.40 -20.86
CA LEU A 3 -0.64 9.16 -19.53
C LEU A 3 -1.67 8.69 -18.50
N LEU A 4 -2.85 9.32 -18.47
CA LEU A 4 -3.93 8.94 -17.55
C LEU A 4 -4.42 7.52 -17.85
N LYS A 5 -4.58 7.16 -19.12
CA LYS A 5 -4.94 5.80 -19.54
C LYS A 5 -3.89 4.77 -19.12
N ALA A 6 -2.61 5.12 -19.16
CA ALA A 6 -1.53 4.25 -18.72
C ALA A 6 -1.49 4.06 -17.21
N ILE A 7 -1.86 5.09 -16.43
CA ILE A 7 -1.82 5.08 -14.96
C ILE A 7 -3.07 4.46 -14.35
N PHE A 8 -4.25 4.65 -14.96
CA PHE A 8 -5.54 4.19 -14.40
C PHE A 8 -5.56 2.71 -14.00
N PRO A 9 -5.00 1.77 -14.79
CA PRO A 9 -4.93 0.35 -14.42
C PRO A 9 -4.04 0.07 -13.20
N TRP A 10 -3.18 1.00 -12.81
CA TRP A 10 -2.34 0.93 -11.61
C TRP A 10 -2.99 1.57 -10.39
N GLY A 11 -4.24 2.04 -10.51
CA GLY A 11 -5.01 2.63 -9.42
C GLY A 11 -4.93 1.84 -8.10
N PRO A 12 -5.08 0.51 -8.08
CA PRO A 12 -4.95 -0.28 -6.86
C PRO A 12 -3.56 -0.19 -6.21
N VAL A 13 -2.49 -0.20 -7.00
CA VAL A 13 -1.12 -0.06 -6.49
C VAL A 13 -0.87 1.35 -5.97
N LEU A 14 -1.31 2.37 -6.70
CA LEU A 14 -1.18 3.76 -6.27
C LEU A 14 -1.98 4.04 -5.00
N PHE A 15 -3.17 3.45 -4.85
CA PHE A 15 -3.95 3.50 -3.61
C PHE A 15 -3.23 2.76 -2.48
N GLY A 16 -2.68 1.59 -2.77
CA GLY A 16 -1.86 0.80 -1.85
C GLY A 16 -0.68 1.60 -1.27
N LEU A 17 0.04 2.33 -2.11
CA LEU A 17 1.20 3.13 -1.71
C LEU A 17 0.82 4.49 -1.11
N GLY A 18 -0.15 5.19 -1.71
CA GLY A 18 -0.49 6.57 -1.36
C GLY A 18 -1.46 6.71 -0.19
N PHE A 19 -2.27 5.68 0.08
CA PHE A 19 -3.27 5.71 1.14
C PHE A 19 -3.13 4.55 2.13
N LEU A 20 -3.07 3.31 1.64
CA LEU A 20 -3.08 2.14 2.51
C LEU A 20 -1.79 2.04 3.34
N ALA A 21 -0.63 2.29 2.73
CA ALA A 21 0.67 2.29 3.41
C ALA A 21 0.76 3.30 4.58
N PRO A 22 0.46 4.60 4.40
CA PRO A 22 0.47 5.54 5.52
C PRO A 22 -0.62 5.24 6.56
N LEU A 23 -1.78 4.71 6.16
CA LEU A 23 -2.80 4.25 7.10
C LEU A 23 -2.29 3.11 7.99
N ILE A 24 -1.63 2.10 7.41
CA ILE A 24 -1.04 0.99 8.16
C ILE A 24 0.01 1.52 9.14
N ALA A 25 0.91 2.38 8.68
CA ALA A 25 1.93 2.98 9.53
C ALA A 25 1.32 3.77 10.70
N ALA A 26 0.30 4.59 10.41
CA ALA A 26 -0.41 5.36 11.44
C ALA A 26 -1.12 4.44 12.45
N ILE A 27 -1.74 3.35 12.00
CA ILE A 27 -2.35 2.35 12.88
C ILE A 27 -1.27 1.74 13.77
N MET A 28 -0.15 1.28 13.19
CA MET A 28 0.96 0.70 13.94
C MET A 28 1.44 1.64 15.05
N THR A 29 1.70 2.90 14.71
CA THR A 29 2.09 3.92 15.69
C THR A 29 0.99 4.12 16.76
N SER A 30 -0.28 4.18 16.36
CA SER A 30 -1.39 4.46 17.29
C SER A 30 -1.62 3.35 18.32
N ILE A 31 -1.35 2.09 17.95
CA ILE A 31 -1.52 0.93 18.84
C ILE A 31 -0.21 0.50 19.51
N GLY A 32 0.89 1.23 19.27
CA GLY A 32 2.22 0.90 19.80
C GLY A 32 2.83 -0.38 19.21
N LEU A 33 2.41 -0.78 18.00
CA LEU A 33 2.97 -1.92 17.31
C LEU A 33 4.27 -1.52 16.62
N THR A 34 5.38 -2.11 17.07
CA THR A 34 6.68 -1.91 16.44
C THR A 34 6.77 -2.64 15.10
N ALA A 35 7.36 -1.99 14.11
CA ALA A 35 7.63 -2.60 12.83
C ALA A 35 8.64 -3.77 12.95
N PRO A 36 8.39 -4.91 12.27
CA PRO A 36 9.24 -6.08 12.37
C PRO A 36 10.55 -5.90 11.58
N LEU A 37 11.53 -6.78 11.83
CA LEU A 37 12.77 -6.89 11.04
C LEU A 37 13.64 -5.62 11.04
N GLY A 38 13.49 -4.76 12.04
CA GLY A 38 14.23 -3.48 12.12
C GLY A 38 13.77 -2.44 11.10
N LEU A 39 12.60 -2.63 10.48
CA LEU A 39 11.99 -1.65 9.59
C LEU A 39 11.38 -0.50 10.40
N THR A 40 11.14 0.61 9.71
CA THR A 40 10.21 1.65 10.17
C THR A 40 8.77 1.28 9.83
N GLU A 41 7.80 1.83 10.56
CA GLU A 41 6.37 1.61 10.36
C GLU A 41 5.94 1.97 8.93
N ILE A 42 6.50 3.06 8.37
CA ILE A 42 6.21 3.45 6.99
C ILE A 42 6.79 2.48 5.96
N GLN A 43 7.97 1.92 6.19
CA GLN A 43 8.52 0.90 5.31
C GLN A 43 7.67 -0.37 5.34
N THR A 44 7.23 -0.80 6.54
CA THR A 44 6.29 -1.92 6.68
C THR A 44 4.96 -1.62 5.97
N GLY A 45 4.39 -0.42 6.17
CA GLY A 45 3.19 0.03 5.48
C GLY A 45 3.33 0.02 3.96
N LEU A 46 4.45 0.50 3.41
CA LEU A 46 4.73 0.50 1.97
C LEU A 46 4.83 -0.91 1.39
N ILE A 47 5.48 -1.82 2.11
CA ILE A 47 5.57 -3.23 1.69
C ILE A 47 4.19 -3.87 1.68
N ILE A 48 3.42 -3.74 2.76
CA ILE A 48 2.09 -4.34 2.87
C ILE A 48 1.15 -3.70 1.84
N GLY A 49 1.02 -2.38 1.83
CA GLY A 49 0.13 -1.64 0.95
C GLY A 49 0.47 -1.82 -0.53
N GLY A 50 1.76 -1.79 -0.89
CA GLY A 50 2.22 -2.03 -2.25
C GLY A 50 1.94 -3.47 -2.71
N THR A 51 2.24 -4.45 -1.86
CA THR A 51 1.97 -5.88 -2.16
C THR A 51 0.47 -6.12 -2.31
N TRP A 52 -0.34 -5.60 -1.39
CA TRP A 52 -1.81 -5.74 -1.44
C TRP A 52 -2.41 -5.05 -2.67
N GLY A 53 -1.87 -3.88 -3.05
CA GLY A 53 -2.24 -3.19 -4.29
C GLY A 53 -1.85 -3.96 -5.55
N LEU A 54 -0.71 -4.65 -5.56
CA LEU A 54 -0.32 -5.55 -6.66
C LEU A 54 -1.25 -6.76 -6.75
N ILE A 55 -1.57 -7.38 -5.60
CA ILE A 55 -2.56 -8.47 -5.53
C ILE A 55 -3.89 -7.99 -6.11
N ALA A 56 -4.38 -6.82 -5.71
CA ALA A 56 -5.64 -6.27 -6.20
C ALA A 56 -5.61 -5.94 -7.71
N LYS A 57 -4.48 -5.43 -8.20
CA LYS A 57 -4.29 -5.17 -9.64
C LYS A 57 -4.39 -6.44 -10.47
N PHE A 58 -3.69 -7.51 -10.08
CA PHE A 58 -3.63 -8.75 -10.87
C PHE A 58 -4.78 -9.71 -10.59
N GLY A 59 -5.33 -9.70 -9.38
CA GLY A 59 -6.46 -10.51 -8.97
C GLY A 59 -7.83 -9.89 -9.25
N GLY A 60 -7.89 -8.59 -9.60
CA GLY A 60 -9.13 -7.86 -9.88
C GLY A 60 -10.00 -7.57 -8.64
N ARG A 61 -9.54 -7.93 -7.44
CA ARG A 61 -10.24 -7.74 -6.16
C ARG A 61 -9.25 -7.69 -5.00
N TRP A 62 -9.65 -7.09 -3.90
CA TRP A 62 -8.83 -6.94 -2.71
C TRP A 62 -8.85 -8.14 -1.75
N ILE A 63 -9.83 -9.06 -1.93
CA ILE A 63 -10.07 -10.28 -1.13
C ILE A 63 -10.55 -11.36 -2.09
#